data_AF-A0AAV0L3X9-F1
#
_entry.id   AF-A0AAV0L3X9-F1
#
_cell.length_a   1.000
_cell.length_b   1.000
_cell.length_c   1.000
_cell.angle_alpha   90.00
_cell.angle_beta   90.00
_cell.angle_gamma   90.00
#
_symmetry.space_group_name_H-M   'P 1'
#
loop_
_entity.id
_entity.type
_entity.pdbx_description
1 polymer ?
#
loop_
_entity_poly.entity_id
_entity_poly.type
_entity_poly.pdbx_seq_one_letter_code
_entity_poly.pdbx_strand_id
1 'polypeptide(L)'
;SKVVNGWNEQIEVLKSNIASTLSSAADNKTLDLIDLIEGVGIDYHFEEEIEQILGQEYNNYKDNDNLHTVALRFRLLRQHGCNVSSDIFKRFKSDEGDEFKQEIVSDLEGLLSLYEAAYLRTQGESILDEAVDFTKPHLAAAAAGAGAEDSTLAERIAHALKWPHRKGMKRVEHLFFISIYEKTQGHDEAVLKLAKLSFNVAQHLYQKELGVLTKWWIELDLPKRTSYARDRLVEVYFWAIGMGCLWKPKYSLARYCFTRVTTIGSVYDDTYDAYGTIEELEDFTAAIHR
;
A
#
# COMPACT_ATOMS: atom_id res chain seq x y z
N SER A 1 12.30 -22.22 -11.91
CA SER A 1 12.80 -23.26 -10.99
C SER A 1 11.66 -24.23 -10.72
N LYS A 2 11.90 -25.55 -10.62
CA LYS A 2 10.86 -26.55 -10.26
C LYS A 2 10.12 -26.18 -8.96
N VAL A 3 10.80 -25.50 -8.04
CA VAL A 3 10.24 -25.01 -6.77
C VAL A 3 9.17 -23.93 -6.99
N VAL A 4 9.42 -22.95 -7.86
CA VAL A 4 8.46 -21.87 -8.15
C VAL A 4 7.23 -22.41 -8.87
N ASN A 5 7.39 -23.41 -9.75
CA ASN A 5 6.27 -24.04 -10.42
C ASN A 5 5.35 -24.76 -9.43
N GLY A 6 5.91 -25.49 -8.46
CA GLY A 6 5.13 -26.12 -7.38
C GLY A 6 4.43 -25.12 -6.46
N TRP A 7 4.99 -23.92 -6.28
CA TRP A 7 4.30 -22.84 -5.54
C TRP A 7 3.13 -22.25 -6.33
N ASN A 8 3.28 -22.06 -7.64
CA ASN A 8 2.21 -21.54 -8.49
C ASN A 8 1.01 -22.48 -8.53
N GLU A 9 1.22 -23.80 -8.60
CA GLU A 9 0.14 -24.79 -8.53
C GLU A 9 -0.64 -24.70 -7.20
N GLN A 10 0.07 -24.52 -6.08
CA GLN A 10 -0.59 -24.32 -4.78
C GLN A 10 -1.33 -23.00 -4.68
N ILE A 11 -0.80 -21.93 -5.30
CA ILE A 11 -1.45 -20.62 -5.35
C ILE A 11 -2.81 -20.72 -6.04
N GLU A 12 -2.92 -21.42 -7.18
CA GLU A 12 -4.19 -21.56 -7.89
C GLU A 12 -5.27 -22.26 -7.06
N VAL A 13 -4.89 -23.30 -6.30
CA VAL A 13 -5.82 -24.00 -5.41
C VAL A 13 -6.32 -23.09 -4.30
N LEU A 14 -5.41 -22.35 -3.64
CA LEU A 14 -5.77 -21.42 -2.55
C LEU A 14 -6.61 -20.24 -3.07
N LYS A 15 -6.29 -19.74 -4.27
CA LYS A 15 -7.02 -18.66 -4.93
C LYS A 15 -8.48 -19.05 -5.15
N SER A 16 -8.75 -20.23 -5.70
CA SER A 16 -10.11 -20.72 -5.93
C SER A 16 -10.96 -20.75 -4.65
N ASN A 17 -10.37 -21.21 -3.54
CA ASN A 17 -11.05 -21.24 -2.25
C ASN A 17 -11.43 -19.84 -1.77
N ILE A 18 -10.49 -18.88 -1.81
CA ILE A 18 -10.72 -17.51 -1.35
C ILE A 18 -11.72 -16.76 -2.25
N ALA A 19 -11.67 -16.98 -3.56
CA ALA A 19 -12.65 -16.41 -4.50
C ALA A 19 -14.08 -16.88 -4.18
N SER A 20 -14.25 -18.14 -3.77
CA SER A 20 -15.55 -18.66 -3.34
C SER A 20 -16.05 -18.00 -2.05
N THR A 21 -15.15 -17.64 -1.13
CA THR A 21 -15.48 -16.90 0.09
C THR A 21 -15.90 -15.47 -0.21
N LEU A 22 -15.18 -14.78 -1.10
CA LEU A 22 -15.55 -13.43 -1.57
C LEU A 22 -16.96 -13.40 -2.19
N SER A 23 -17.31 -14.45 -2.94
CA SER A 23 -18.62 -14.56 -3.59
C SER A 23 -19.78 -14.89 -2.64
N SER A 24 -19.50 -15.42 -1.44
CA SER A 24 -20.51 -15.93 -0.50
C SER A 24 -20.61 -15.15 0.82
N ALA A 25 -19.68 -14.21 1.06
CA ALA A 25 -19.66 -13.39 2.26
C ALA A 25 -20.82 -12.38 2.28
N ALA A 26 -21.31 -12.06 3.49
CA ALA A 26 -22.27 -10.99 3.71
C ALA A 26 -21.58 -9.61 3.60
N ASP A 27 -22.29 -8.60 3.06
CA ASP A 27 -21.78 -7.26 2.70
C ASP A 27 -20.70 -6.71 3.64
N ASN A 28 -20.93 -6.72 4.96
CA ASN A 28 -20.01 -6.16 5.95
C ASN A 28 -18.70 -6.96 6.12
N LYS A 29 -18.78 -8.30 6.18
CA LYS A 29 -17.59 -9.17 6.28
C LYS A 29 -16.78 -9.19 4.98
N THR A 30 -17.43 -8.87 3.87
CA THR A 30 -16.78 -8.81 2.56
C THR A 30 -15.77 -7.67 2.49
N LEU A 31 -16.08 -6.50 3.06
CA LEU A 31 -15.14 -5.37 3.11
C LEU A 31 -13.92 -5.67 3.96
N ASP A 32 -14.09 -6.33 5.12
CA ASP A 32 -12.98 -6.74 5.98
C ASP A 32 -12.05 -7.74 5.27
N LEU A 33 -12.64 -8.66 4.50
CA LEU A 33 -11.87 -9.62 3.70
C LEU A 33 -11.10 -8.93 2.56
N ILE A 34 -11.71 -7.95 1.89
CA ILE A 34 -11.01 -7.14 0.87
C ILE A 34 -9.85 -6.38 1.52
N ASP A 35 -10.07 -5.76 2.68
CA ASP A 35 -9.03 -5.05 3.41
C ASP A 35 -7.86 -5.96 3.80
N LEU A 36 -8.19 -7.17 4.27
CA LEU A 36 -7.20 -8.19 4.57
C LEU A 36 -6.41 -8.59 3.32
N ILE A 37 -7.09 -8.88 2.22
CA ILE A 37 -6.48 -9.28 0.93
C ILE A 37 -5.53 -8.21 0.39
N GLU A 38 -5.94 -6.94 0.44
CA GLU A 38 -5.09 -5.80 0.08
C GLU A 38 -3.94 -5.60 1.07
N GLY A 39 -4.23 -5.71 2.37
CA GLY A 39 -3.27 -5.56 3.45
C GLY A 39 -2.11 -6.55 3.32
N VAL A 40 -2.40 -7.81 3.02
CA VAL A 40 -1.37 -8.86 2.83
C VAL A 40 -0.81 -8.91 1.40
N GLY A 41 -1.33 -8.08 0.49
CA GLY A 41 -0.79 -7.91 -0.86
C GLY A 41 -1.05 -9.07 -1.81
N ILE A 42 -2.23 -9.67 -1.74
CA ILE A 42 -2.71 -10.71 -2.67
C ILE A 42 -3.89 -10.24 -3.53
N ASP A 43 -4.27 -8.96 -3.44
CA ASP A 43 -5.33 -8.31 -4.21
C ASP A 43 -5.19 -8.48 -5.72
N TYR A 44 -3.96 -8.53 -6.23
CA TYR A 44 -3.72 -8.69 -7.67
C TYR A 44 -4.20 -10.03 -8.23
N HIS A 45 -4.54 -10.99 -7.38
CA HIS A 45 -5.17 -12.26 -7.80
C HIS A 45 -6.68 -12.13 -7.96
N PHE A 46 -7.30 -11.12 -7.36
CA PHE A 46 -8.76 -10.98 -7.20
C PHE A 46 -9.26 -9.62 -7.72
N GLU A 47 -8.55 -9.00 -8.67
CA GLU A 47 -8.85 -7.63 -9.14
C GLU A 47 -10.30 -7.52 -9.66
N GLU A 48 -10.78 -8.52 -10.42
CA GLU A 48 -12.13 -8.53 -10.99
C GLU A 48 -13.20 -8.68 -9.90
N GLU A 49 -12.99 -9.60 -8.95
CA GLU A 49 -13.92 -9.81 -7.84
C GLU A 49 -14.02 -8.58 -6.93
N ILE A 50 -12.87 -7.95 -6.62
CA ILE A 50 -12.82 -6.74 -5.80
C ILE A 50 -13.53 -5.58 -6.51
N GLU A 51 -13.24 -5.35 -7.79
CA GLU A 51 -13.90 -4.30 -8.58
C GLU A 51 -15.42 -4.49 -8.64
N GLN A 52 -15.88 -5.73 -8.83
CA GLN A 52 -17.31 -6.04 -8.85
C GLN A 52 -17.98 -5.74 -7.51
N ILE A 53 -17.38 -6.20 -6.39
CA ILE A 53 -17.94 -5.99 -5.05
C ILE A 53 -17.97 -4.50 -4.72
N LEU A 54 -16.86 -3.78 -4.93
CA LEU A 54 -16.80 -2.35 -4.65
C LEU A 54 -17.73 -1.53 -5.55
N GLY A 55 -17.95 -1.95 -6.79
CA GLY A 55 -18.97 -1.37 -7.66
C GLY A 55 -20.39 -1.51 -7.10
N GLN A 56 -20.72 -2.65 -6.47
CA GLN A 56 -22.01 -2.85 -5.80
C GLN A 56 -22.13 -1.99 -4.54
N GLU A 57 -21.08 -1.92 -3.73
CA GLU A 57 -21.02 -1.09 -2.51
C GLU A 57 -21.14 0.41 -2.83
N TYR A 58 -20.58 0.86 -3.96
CA TYR A 58 -20.73 2.23 -4.43
C TYR A 58 -22.16 2.55 -4.84
N ASN A 59 -22.84 1.64 -5.55
CA ASN A 59 -24.21 1.84 -6.00
C ASN A 59 -25.23 1.76 -4.85
N ASN A 60 -24.96 0.92 -3.85
CA ASN A 60 -25.81 0.71 -2.69
C ASN A 60 -25.22 1.37 -1.43
N TYR A 61 -24.60 2.53 -1.57
CA TYR A 61 -23.88 3.19 -0.47
C TYR A 61 -24.84 3.44 0.71
N LYS A 62 -24.69 2.65 1.77
CA LYS A 62 -25.53 2.72 2.98
C LYS A 62 -24.86 3.57 4.05
N ASP A 63 -25.66 4.43 4.67
CA ASP A 63 -25.20 5.40 5.67
C ASP A 63 -25.50 4.96 7.11
N ASN A 64 -25.92 3.71 7.35
CA ASN A 64 -26.42 3.24 8.66
C ASN A 64 -25.49 2.26 9.39
N ASP A 65 -24.31 1.96 8.85
CA ASP A 65 -23.36 1.00 9.46
C ASP A 65 -22.54 1.64 10.60
N ASN A 66 -21.74 0.87 11.36
CA ASN A 66 -20.90 1.42 12.43
C ASN A 66 -19.71 2.26 11.90
N LEU A 67 -18.95 2.92 12.78
CA LEU A 67 -17.83 3.79 12.38
C LEU A 67 -16.78 3.03 11.56
N HIS A 68 -16.38 1.85 12.02
CA HIS A 68 -15.42 0.99 11.32
C HIS A 68 -15.85 0.71 9.88
N THR A 69 -17.05 0.16 9.67
CA THR A 69 -17.57 -0.21 8.35
C THR A 69 -17.71 1.01 7.44
N VAL A 70 -18.21 2.14 7.95
CA VAL A 70 -18.33 3.37 7.15
C VAL A 70 -16.96 3.90 6.73
N ALA A 71 -16.00 3.97 7.66
CA ALA A 71 -14.66 4.44 7.37
C ALA A 71 -13.90 3.50 6.42
N LEU A 72 -14.05 2.18 6.62
CA LEU A 72 -13.45 1.17 5.76
C LEU A 72 -14.02 1.22 4.34
N ARG A 73 -15.35 1.24 4.20
CA ARG A 73 -16.03 1.39 2.90
C ARG A 73 -15.57 2.65 2.19
N PHE A 74 -15.55 3.79 2.90
CA PHE A 74 -15.08 5.06 2.36
C PHE A 74 -13.64 4.95 1.84
N ARG A 75 -12.74 4.35 2.64
CA ARG A 75 -11.34 4.18 2.28
C ARG A 75 -11.18 3.30 1.04
N LEU A 76 -11.77 2.11 1.03
CA LEU A 76 -11.66 1.16 -0.08
C LEU A 76 -12.23 1.76 -1.37
N LEU A 77 -13.42 2.36 -1.33
CA LEU A 77 -14.01 3.00 -2.51
C LEU A 77 -13.10 4.08 -3.09
N ARG A 78 -12.53 4.97 -2.26
CA ARG A 78 -11.59 6.00 -2.75
C ARG A 78 -10.28 5.42 -3.27
N GLN A 79 -9.75 4.36 -2.64
CA GLN A 79 -8.54 3.69 -3.11
C GLN A 79 -8.73 3.10 -4.52
N HIS A 80 -9.93 2.66 -4.84
CA HIS A 80 -10.33 2.14 -6.16
C HIS A 80 -10.91 3.18 -7.12
N GLY A 81 -10.77 4.48 -6.78
CA GLY A 81 -11.14 5.58 -7.67
C GLY A 81 -12.62 5.96 -7.67
N CYS A 82 -13.43 5.37 -6.79
CA CYS A 82 -14.82 5.79 -6.59
C CYS A 82 -14.87 7.06 -5.73
N ASN A 83 -15.49 8.11 -6.26
CA ASN A 83 -15.59 9.40 -5.57
C ASN A 83 -16.77 9.42 -4.59
N VAL A 84 -16.52 9.03 -3.34
CA VAL A 84 -17.49 9.11 -2.24
C VAL A 84 -17.32 10.37 -1.42
N SER A 85 -18.42 10.99 -1.00
CA SER A 85 -18.39 12.24 -0.22
C SER A 85 -17.91 12.03 1.21
N SER A 86 -17.05 12.92 1.72
CA SER A 86 -16.64 12.93 3.13
C SER A 86 -17.76 13.32 4.09
N ASP A 87 -18.88 13.84 3.57
CA ASP A 87 -20.06 14.21 4.37
C ASP A 87 -20.67 13.04 5.13
N ILE A 88 -20.37 11.81 4.71
CA ILE A 88 -20.74 10.59 5.43
C ILE A 88 -20.24 10.58 6.88
N PHE A 89 -19.19 11.33 7.19
CA PHE A 89 -18.67 11.41 8.55
C PHE A 89 -19.42 12.40 9.45
N LYS A 90 -20.31 13.25 8.89
CA LYS A 90 -21.10 14.24 9.68
C LYS A 90 -21.99 13.58 10.73
N ARG A 91 -22.49 12.37 10.49
CA ARG A 91 -23.28 11.60 11.49
C ARG A 91 -22.50 11.22 12.76
N PHE A 92 -21.17 11.23 12.68
CA PHE A 92 -20.29 11.00 13.83
C PHE A 92 -19.87 12.30 14.52
N LYS A 93 -20.38 13.46 14.07
CA LYS A 93 -20.24 14.75 14.75
C LYS A 93 -21.42 15.02 15.70
N SER A 94 -21.16 15.80 16.74
CA SER A 94 -22.19 16.22 17.70
C SER A 94 -23.24 17.13 17.05
N ASP A 95 -24.45 17.15 17.60
CA ASP A 95 -25.52 18.04 17.11
C ASP A 95 -25.34 19.48 17.62
N GLU A 96 -24.58 19.66 18.70
CA GLU A 96 -24.37 20.93 19.41
C GLU A 96 -23.07 21.66 19.00
N GLY A 97 -22.22 21.04 18.17
CA GLY A 97 -20.96 21.61 17.70
C GLY A 97 -20.43 20.91 16.44
N ASP A 98 -19.37 21.43 15.83
CA ASP A 98 -18.75 20.83 14.63
C ASP A 98 -17.71 19.76 14.98
N GLU A 99 -17.78 19.18 16.18
CA GLU A 99 -16.80 18.25 16.74
C GLU A 99 -17.26 16.79 16.67
N PHE A 100 -16.32 15.84 16.60
CA PHE A 100 -16.62 14.41 16.65
C PHE A 100 -17.17 13.98 18.03
N LYS A 101 -18.14 13.07 18.03
CA LYS A 101 -18.77 12.54 19.26
C LYS A 101 -17.74 11.84 20.14
N GLN A 102 -17.73 12.13 21.44
CA GLN A 102 -16.84 11.42 22.38
C GLN A 102 -17.20 9.93 22.53
N GLU A 103 -18.43 9.54 22.18
CA GLU A 103 -18.91 8.16 22.18
C GLU A 103 -18.13 7.25 21.23
N ILE A 104 -17.57 7.79 20.12
CA ILE A 104 -16.80 6.96 19.19
C ILE A 104 -15.39 6.64 19.70
N VAL A 105 -14.94 7.27 20.79
CA VAL A 105 -13.59 7.05 21.35
C VAL A 105 -13.41 5.65 21.92
N SER A 106 -14.49 5.00 22.37
CA SER A 106 -14.44 3.62 22.86
C SER A 106 -14.24 2.58 21.76
N ASP A 107 -14.53 2.91 20.51
CA ASP A 107 -14.35 2.03 19.35
C ASP A 107 -12.97 2.25 18.72
N LEU A 108 -11.94 1.61 19.28
CA LEU A 108 -10.55 1.75 18.81
C LEU A 108 -10.37 1.32 17.35
N GLU A 109 -11.10 0.28 16.91
CA GLU A 109 -11.01 -0.22 15.53
C GLU A 109 -11.68 0.75 14.55
N GLY A 110 -12.84 1.31 14.92
CA GLY A 110 -13.48 2.40 14.21
C GLY A 110 -12.62 3.65 14.13
N LEU A 111 -11.97 4.05 15.22
CA LEU A 111 -11.04 5.18 15.24
C LEU A 111 -9.84 4.97 14.32
N LEU A 112 -9.22 3.78 14.36
CA LEU A 112 -8.11 3.44 13.46
C LEU A 112 -8.55 3.50 11.99
N SER A 113 -9.75 3.00 11.70
CA SER A 113 -10.30 2.99 10.34
C SER A 113 -10.59 4.40 9.85
N LEU A 114 -11.14 5.27 10.71
CA LEU A 114 -11.36 6.68 10.41
C LEU A 114 -10.05 7.42 10.19
N TYR A 115 -9.05 7.18 11.03
CA TYR A 115 -7.71 7.75 10.89
C TYR A 115 -7.08 7.40 9.52
N GLU A 116 -7.13 6.12 9.13
CA GLU A 116 -6.60 5.67 7.84
C GLU A 116 -7.39 6.23 6.65
N ALA A 117 -8.73 6.26 6.76
CA ALA A 117 -9.62 6.85 5.76
C ALA A 117 -9.33 8.34 5.53
N ALA A 118 -9.03 9.10 6.59
CA ALA A 118 -8.79 10.52 6.51
C ALA A 118 -7.52 10.92 5.73
N TYR A 119 -6.59 9.98 5.50
CA TYR A 119 -5.45 10.20 4.60
C TYR A 119 -5.81 10.13 3.10
N LEU A 120 -7.05 9.78 2.75
CA LEU A 120 -7.59 9.85 1.38
C LEU A 120 -8.35 11.16 1.10
N ARG A 121 -8.21 12.16 1.96
CA ARG A 121 -8.81 13.47 1.77
C ARG A 121 -8.32 14.18 0.52
N THR A 122 -9.19 15.01 -0.02
CA THR A 122 -8.96 15.89 -1.16
C THR A 122 -9.10 17.35 -0.72
N GLN A 123 -8.82 18.30 -1.62
CA GLN A 123 -8.86 19.71 -1.30
C GLN A 123 -10.29 20.14 -0.92
N GLY A 124 -10.44 20.80 0.24
CA GLY A 124 -11.71 21.34 0.72
C GLY A 124 -12.46 20.44 1.71
N GLU A 125 -11.93 19.27 2.07
CA GLU A 125 -12.56 18.31 2.98
C GLU A 125 -12.08 18.47 4.43
N SER A 126 -12.44 19.59 5.07
CA SER A 126 -11.99 19.91 6.45
C SER A 126 -12.36 18.84 7.46
N ILE A 127 -13.50 18.16 7.28
CA ILE A 127 -13.96 17.08 8.15
C ILE A 127 -12.94 15.94 8.28
N LEU A 128 -12.13 15.69 7.25
CA LEU A 128 -11.09 14.67 7.28
C LEU A 128 -9.80 15.18 7.93
N ASP A 129 -9.48 16.47 7.83
CA ASP A 129 -8.39 17.06 8.62
C ASP A 129 -8.73 17.01 10.11
N GLU A 130 -9.95 17.41 10.47
CA GLU A 130 -10.49 17.32 11.83
C GLU A 130 -10.53 15.87 12.33
N ALA A 131 -10.84 14.90 11.46
CA ALA A 131 -10.81 13.48 11.82
C ALA A 131 -9.41 13.02 12.20
N VAL A 132 -8.36 13.46 11.50
CA VAL A 132 -6.97 13.15 11.87
C VAL A 132 -6.63 13.78 13.21
N ASP A 133 -6.97 15.06 13.42
CA ASP A 133 -6.66 15.77 14.66
C ASP A 133 -7.40 15.18 15.86
N PHE A 134 -8.62 14.71 15.66
CA PHE A 134 -9.43 14.02 16.67
C PHE A 134 -8.89 12.61 16.99
N THR A 135 -8.71 11.76 15.98
CA THR A 135 -8.37 10.34 16.20
C THR A 135 -6.95 10.13 16.72
N LYS A 136 -5.98 10.93 16.24
CA LYS A 136 -4.56 10.76 16.54
C LYS A 136 -4.21 10.75 18.05
N PRO A 137 -4.66 11.71 18.88
CA PRO A 137 -4.36 11.68 20.33
C PRO A 137 -4.98 10.47 21.04
N HIS A 138 -6.20 10.07 20.68
CA HIS A 138 -6.86 8.90 21.27
C HIS A 138 -6.15 7.60 20.91
N LEU A 139 -5.76 7.44 19.64
CA LEU A 139 -4.97 6.30 19.17
C LEU A 139 -3.58 6.25 19.81
N ALA A 140 -2.92 7.40 19.98
CA ALA A 140 -1.63 7.46 20.66
C ALA A 140 -1.71 7.05 22.13
N ALA A 141 -2.77 7.45 22.84
CA ALA A 141 -3.03 7.02 24.20
C ALA A 141 -3.31 5.51 24.29
N ALA A 142 -4.09 4.96 23.35
CA ALA A 142 -4.37 3.53 23.28
C ALA A 142 -3.10 2.69 23.05
N ALA A 143 -2.23 3.11 22.13
CA ALA A 143 -0.96 2.44 21.84
C ALA A 143 0.03 2.47 23.02
N ALA A 144 -0.06 3.48 23.89
CA ALA A 144 0.80 3.62 25.08
C ALA A 144 0.37 2.76 26.29
N GLY A 145 -0.69 1.94 26.16
CA GLY A 145 -1.10 0.96 27.17
C GLY A 145 -2.40 1.28 27.92
N ALA A 146 -3.23 2.20 27.42
CA ALA A 146 -4.47 2.60 28.10
C ALA A 146 -5.77 1.96 27.57
N GLY A 147 -5.73 1.06 26.56
CA GLY A 147 -6.98 0.52 26.00
C GLY A 147 -6.93 -0.66 25.04
N ALA A 148 -5.75 -1.13 24.60
CA ALA A 148 -5.67 -2.30 23.73
C ALA A 148 -5.35 -3.56 24.56
N GLU A 149 -6.38 -4.31 24.96
CA GLU A 149 -6.21 -5.65 25.52
C GLU A 149 -5.60 -6.62 24.49
N ASP A 150 -5.82 -6.34 23.20
CA ASP A 150 -5.25 -7.08 22.07
C ASP A 150 -3.90 -6.49 21.64
N SER A 151 -2.84 -7.29 21.85
CA SER A 151 -1.48 -6.97 21.42
C SER A 151 -1.35 -6.64 19.93
N THR A 152 -2.18 -7.25 19.07
CA THR A 152 -2.10 -7.06 17.62
C THR A 152 -2.72 -5.73 17.19
N LEU A 153 -3.82 -5.31 17.82
CA LEU A 153 -4.43 -4.00 17.58
C LEU A 153 -3.51 -2.87 18.04
N ALA A 154 -2.85 -3.02 19.19
CA ALA A 154 -1.87 -2.05 19.66
C ALA A 154 -0.70 -1.86 18.67
N GLU A 155 -0.16 -2.97 18.14
CA GLU A 155 0.88 -2.95 17.11
C GLU A 155 0.40 -2.27 15.82
N ARG A 156 -0.83 -2.56 15.36
CA ARG A 156 -1.45 -1.89 14.20
C ARG A 156 -1.58 -0.39 14.40
N ILE A 157 -2.07 0.04 15.55
CA ILE A 157 -2.23 1.48 15.87
C ILE A 157 -0.87 2.18 15.90
N ALA A 158 0.13 1.59 16.58
CA ALA A 158 1.47 2.16 16.66
C ALA A 158 2.12 2.29 15.26
N HIS A 159 1.90 1.30 14.39
CA HIS A 159 2.38 1.36 13.01
C HIS A 159 1.66 2.44 12.20
N ALA A 160 0.33 2.51 12.23
CA ALA A 160 -0.46 3.52 11.51
C ALA A 160 -0.11 4.97 11.93
N LEU A 161 0.16 5.21 13.21
CA LEU A 161 0.60 6.50 13.72
C LEU A 161 1.97 6.92 13.18
N LYS A 162 2.84 5.94 12.89
CA LYS A 162 4.16 6.17 12.30
C LYS A 162 4.08 6.31 10.78
N TRP A 163 3.36 5.40 10.14
CA TRP A 163 3.19 5.29 8.70
C TRP A 163 1.73 4.95 8.38
N PRO A 164 0.91 5.95 8.03
CA PRO A 164 -0.46 5.69 7.58
C PRO A 164 -0.44 4.79 6.33
N HIS A 165 -1.37 3.85 6.23
CA HIS A 165 -1.47 2.88 5.15
C HIS A 165 -1.38 3.54 3.76
N ARG A 166 -2.03 4.71 3.57
CA ARG A 166 -2.01 5.44 2.29
C ARG A 166 -0.62 5.97 1.89
N LYS A 167 0.27 6.17 2.85
CA LYS A 167 1.63 6.73 2.67
C LYS A 167 2.73 5.66 2.70
N GLY A 168 2.43 4.46 3.21
CA GLY A 168 3.36 3.34 3.27
C GLY A 168 3.70 2.78 1.88
N MET A 169 4.93 2.27 1.73
CA MET A 169 5.31 1.51 0.54
C MET A 169 4.66 0.13 0.58
N LYS A 170 3.77 -0.15 -0.37
CA LYS A 170 2.91 -1.35 -0.36
C LYS A 170 3.64 -2.64 0.00
N ARG A 171 4.80 -2.95 -0.59
CA ARG A 171 5.55 -4.18 -0.27
C ARG A 171 6.11 -4.25 1.14
N VAL A 172 6.45 -3.12 1.75
CA VAL A 172 6.88 -3.04 3.15
C VAL A 172 5.66 -3.21 4.06
N GLU A 173 4.55 -2.56 3.72
CA GLU A 173 3.28 -2.70 4.43
C GLU A 173 2.80 -4.16 4.42
N HIS A 174 2.85 -4.84 3.28
CA HIS A 174 2.42 -6.25 3.20
C HIS A 174 3.22 -7.17 4.12
N LEU A 175 4.53 -6.92 4.31
CA LEU A 175 5.32 -7.69 5.28
C LEU A 175 4.83 -7.48 6.71
N PHE A 176 4.55 -6.23 7.06
CA PHE A 176 4.00 -5.90 8.37
C PHE A 176 2.64 -6.57 8.58
N PHE A 177 1.71 -6.42 7.65
CA PHE A 177 0.37 -7.01 7.75
C PHE A 177 0.38 -8.54 7.74
N ILE A 178 1.23 -9.20 6.96
CA ILE A 178 1.41 -10.67 7.02
C ILE A 178 1.86 -11.08 8.43
N SER A 179 2.81 -10.35 9.03
CA SER A 179 3.29 -10.65 10.38
C SER A 179 2.22 -10.42 11.45
N ILE A 180 1.39 -9.40 11.31
CA ILE A 180 0.28 -9.14 12.23
C ILE A 180 -0.81 -10.21 12.08
N TYR A 181 -1.15 -10.56 10.84
CA TYR A 181 -2.19 -11.55 10.55
C TYR A 181 -1.82 -12.94 11.09
N GLU A 182 -0.53 -13.32 11.00
CA GLU A 182 -0.02 -14.56 11.60
C GLU A 182 -0.20 -14.62 13.13
N LYS A 183 -0.11 -13.48 13.83
CA LYS A 183 -0.35 -13.38 15.27
C LYS A 183 -1.82 -13.32 15.64
N THR A 184 -2.70 -13.01 14.67
CA THR A 184 -4.13 -12.79 14.92
C THR A 184 -4.81 -14.10 15.28
N GLN A 185 -5.59 -14.10 16.35
CA GLN A 185 -6.30 -15.31 16.81
C GLN A 185 -7.40 -15.68 15.82
N GLY A 186 -7.43 -16.94 15.38
CA GLY A 186 -8.47 -17.44 14.46
C GLY A 186 -8.28 -17.01 13.00
N HIS A 187 -7.08 -16.59 12.60
CA HIS A 187 -6.78 -16.26 11.21
C HIS A 187 -7.02 -17.44 10.26
N ASP A 188 -7.46 -17.14 9.05
CA ASP A 188 -7.61 -18.11 7.97
C ASP A 188 -6.23 -18.55 7.46
N GLU A 189 -5.90 -19.83 7.68
CA GLU A 189 -4.64 -20.44 7.25
C GLU A 189 -4.45 -20.42 5.73
N ALA A 190 -5.53 -20.53 4.94
CA ALA A 190 -5.46 -20.50 3.48
C ALA A 190 -5.04 -19.10 2.98
N VAL A 191 -5.60 -18.04 3.58
CA VAL A 191 -5.21 -16.65 3.28
C VAL A 191 -3.75 -16.41 3.67
N LEU A 192 -3.34 -16.80 4.88
CA LEU A 192 -1.96 -16.61 5.34
C LEU A 192 -0.96 -17.38 4.45
N LYS A 193 -1.28 -18.62 4.10
CA LYS A 193 -0.45 -19.44 3.22
C LYS A 193 -0.33 -18.83 1.82
N LEU A 194 -1.45 -18.36 1.26
CA LEU A 194 -1.44 -17.70 -0.05
C LEU A 194 -0.59 -16.42 -0.02
N ALA A 195 -0.72 -15.61 1.04
CA ALA A 195 0.07 -14.40 1.22
C ALA A 195 1.57 -14.68 1.27
N LYS A 196 2.01 -15.65 2.08
CA LYS A 196 3.42 -16.04 2.19
C LYS A 196 3.98 -16.61 0.87
N LEU A 197 3.23 -17.49 0.20
CA LEU A 197 3.64 -18.06 -1.09
C LEU A 197 3.74 -16.97 -2.17
N SER A 198 2.70 -16.16 -2.31
CA SER A 198 2.66 -15.04 -3.25
C SER A 198 3.80 -14.04 -3.01
N PHE A 199 4.09 -13.74 -1.74
CA PHE A 199 5.20 -12.89 -1.36
C PHE A 199 6.54 -13.46 -1.83
N ASN A 200 6.79 -14.74 -1.57
CA ASN A 200 8.03 -15.43 -1.93
C ASN A 200 8.22 -15.57 -3.44
N VAL A 201 7.15 -15.85 -4.18
CA VAL A 201 7.17 -15.88 -5.65
C VAL A 201 7.56 -14.52 -6.21
N ALA A 202 6.92 -13.45 -5.73
CA ALA A 202 7.24 -12.08 -6.15
C ALA A 202 8.68 -11.70 -5.77
N GLN A 203 9.14 -12.06 -4.57
CA GLN A 203 10.52 -11.80 -4.13
C GLN A 203 11.54 -12.52 -5.02
N HIS A 204 11.28 -13.77 -5.41
CA HIS A 204 12.16 -14.51 -6.31
C HIS A 204 12.22 -13.86 -7.70
N LEU A 205 11.08 -13.37 -8.21
CA LEU A 205 11.04 -12.57 -9.43
C LEU A 205 11.90 -11.32 -9.30
N TYR A 206 11.78 -10.58 -8.20
CA TYR A 206 12.55 -9.36 -8.00
C TYR A 206 14.06 -9.62 -7.93
N GLN A 207 14.49 -10.70 -7.29
CA GLN A 207 15.90 -11.10 -7.24
C GLN A 207 16.44 -11.42 -8.64
N LYS A 208 15.64 -12.09 -9.48
CA LYS A 208 15.99 -12.37 -10.87
C LYS A 208 16.11 -11.07 -11.68
N GLU A 209 15.15 -10.16 -11.53
CA GLU A 209 15.16 -8.85 -12.19
C GLU A 209 16.40 -8.04 -11.80
N LEU A 210 16.70 -7.97 -10.50
CA LEU A 210 17.88 -7.29 -10.00
C LEU A 210 19.17 -7.92 -10.53
N GLY A 211 19.26 -9.25 -10.60
CA GLY A 211 20.42 -9.93 -11.20
C GLY A 211 20.65 -9.56 -12.67
N VAL A 212 19.58 -9.43 -13.46
CA VAL A 212 19.66 -8.98 -14.86
C VAL A 212 20.07 -7.50 -14.93
N LEU A 213 19.50 -6.65 -14.08
CA LEU A 213 19.81 -5.22 -14.00
C LEU A 213 21.27 -4.98 -13.58
N THR A 214 21.78 -5.72 -12.59
CA THR A 214 23.18 -5.63 -12.16
C THR A 214 24.13 -6.04 -13.28
N LYS A 215 23.82 -7.12 -14.00
CA LYS A 215 24.62 -7.53 -15.17
C LYS A 215 24.64 -6.43 -16.24
N TRP A 216 23.47 -5.88 -16.58
CA TRP A 216 23.35 -4.77 -17.52
C TRP A 216 24.17 -3.54 -17.08
N TRP A 217 24.10 -3.18 -15.79
CA TRP A 217 24.79 -2.02 -15.24
C TRP A 217 26.32 -2.16 -15.29
N ILE A 218 26.83 -3.37 -14.99
CA ILE A 218 28.26 -3.70 -15.11
C ILE A 218 28.71 -3.69 -16.57
N GLU A 219 27.92 -4.25 -17.49
CA GLU A 219 28.24 -4.30 -18.92
C GLU A 219 28.22 -2.92 -19.58
N LEU A 220 27.43 -1.99 -19.06
CA LEU A 220 27.40 -0.61 -19.54
C LEU A 220 28.74 0.12 -19.28
N ASP A 221 29.51 -0.33 -18.28
CA ASP A 221 30.81 0.24 -17.87
C ASP A 221 30.77 1.73 -17.50
N LEU A 222 29.57 2.32 -17.45
CA LEU A 222 29.34 3.72 -17.09
C LEU A 222 29.81 4.04 -15.67
N PRO A 223 29.56 3.22 -14.62
CA PRO A 223 30.04 3.50 -13.27
C PRO A 223 31.56 3.67 -13.16
N LYS A 224 32.34 2.98 -13.99
CA LYS A 224 33.79 3.12 -14.00
C LYS A 224 34.24 4.40 -14.70
N ARG A 225 33.46 4.87 -15.66
CA ARG A 225 33.73 6.11 -16.42
C ARG A 225 33.24 7.35 -15.70
N THR A 226 32.23 7.21 -14.85
CA THR A 226 31.66 8.27 -14.01
C THR A 226 31.97 7.99 -12.54
N SER A 227 33.25 7.96 -12.18
CA SER A 227 33.68 7.69 -10.80
C SER A 227 33.19 8.73 -9.78
N TYR A 228 32.75 9.90 -10.25
CA TYR A 228 32.11 10.93 -9.44
C TYR A 228 30.63 10.63 -9.12
N ALA A 229 29.96 9.82 -9.95
CA ALA A 229 28.53 9.54 -9.82
C ALA A 229 28.28 8.36 -8.87
N ARG A 230 27.15 8.41 -8.18
CA ARG A 230 26.76 7.42 -7.16
C ARG A 230 26.22 6.16 -7.84
N ASP A 231 26.60 4.99 -7.34
CA ASP A 231 25.95 3.73 -7.73
C ASP A 231 24.65 3.56 -6.95
N ARG A 232 23.51 3.73 -7.63
CA ARG A 232 22.16 3.74 -7.03
C ARG A 232 21.25 2.64 -7.55
N LEU A 233 21.79 1.65 -8.25
CA LEU A 233 20.97 0.65 -8.95
C LEU A 233 19.98 -0.05 -8.01
N VAL A 234 20.44 -0.43 -6.81
CA VAL A 234 19.62 -1.15 -5.83
C VAL A 234 18.55 -0.24 -5.23
N GLU A 235 18.90 1.00 -4.88
CA GLU A 235 17.96 1.98 -4.33
C GLU A 235 16.89 2.36 -5.35
N VAL A 236 17.28 2.58 -6.61
CA VAL A 236 16.35 2.87 -7.70
C VAL A 236 15.42 1.69 -7.96
N TYR A 237 15.95 0.46 -7.94
CA TYR A 237 15.12 -0.74 -8.09
C TYR A 237 14.14 -0.93 -6.92
N PHE A 238 14.61 -0.69 -5.69
CA PHE A 238 13.77 -0.70 -4.50
C PHE A 238 12.67 0.36 -4.58
N TRP A 239 13.01 1.55 -5.07
CA TRP A 239 12.04 2.62 -5.33
C TRP A 239 11.02 2.20 -6.40
N ALA A 240 11.45 1.52 -7.47
CA ALA A 240 10.56 0.99 -8.50
C ALA A 240 9.52 0.02 -7.92
N ILE A 241 9.92 -0.84 -6.98
CA ILE A 241 9.01 -1.75 -6.27
C ILE A 241 8.04 -0.97 -5.37
N GLY A 242 8.52 0.07 -4.69
CA GLY A 242 7.70 0.89 -3.78
C GLY A 242 6.68 1.79 -4.49
N MET A 243 6.78 1.96 -5.81
CA MET A 243 5.99 2.92 -6.56
C MET A 243 4.64 2.36 -7.01
N GLY A 244 3.55 2.86 -6.43
CA GLY A 244 2.18 2.63 -6.91
C GLY A 244 1.85 1.15 -7.08
N CYS A 245 1.44 0.76 -8.30
CA CYS A 245 1.09 -0.62 -8.65
C CYS A 245 2.28 -1.47 -9.15
N LEU A 246 3.48 -0.90 -9.29
CA LEU A 246 4.63 -1.57 -9.91
C LEU A 246 5.15 -2.75 -9.10
N TRP A 247 4.74 -2.94 -7.85
CA TRP A 247 5.07 -4.15 -7.12
C TRP A 247 4.40 -5.40 -7.68
N LYS A 248 3.26 -5.30 -8.38
CA LYS A 248 2.53 -6.48 -8.89
C LYS A 248 3.41 -7.26 -9.91
N PRO A 249 3.44 -8.60 -9.88
CA PRO A 249 4.34 -9.38 -10.76
C PRO A 249 4.23 -9.05 -12.25
N LYS A 250 3.01 -8.75 -12.73
CA LYS A 250 2.72 -8.39 -14.14
C LYS A 250 3.52 -7.20 -14.67
N TYR A 251 4.01 -6.30 -13.80
CA TYR A 251 4.75 -5.09 -14.19
C TYR A 251 6.28 -5.26 -14.22
N SER A 252 6.77 -6.49 -14.42
CA SER A 252 8.20 -6.80 -14.53
C SER A 252 8.95 -5.91 -15.53
N LEU A 253 8.43 -5.78 -16.75
CA LEU A 253 9.05 -4.95 -17.78
C LEU A 253 9.06 -3.46 -17.39
N ALA A 254 7.99 -2.97 -16.76
CA ALA A 254 7.91 -1.58 -16.30
C ALA A 254 8.94 -1.29 -15.21
N ARG A 255 9.11 -2.18 -14.22
CA ARG A 255 10.17 -2.06 -13.20
C ARG A 255 11.56 -2.05 -13.83
N TYR A 256 11.80 -2.92 -14.81
CA TYR A 256 13.06 -2.98 -15.55
C TYR A 256 13.34 -1.66 -16.28
N CYS A 257 12.40 -1.17 -17.09
CA CYS A 257 12.56 0.08 -17.84
C CYS A 257 12.73 1.29 -16.91
N PHE A 258 11.89 1.41 -15.89
CA PHE A 258 11.99 2.50 -14.91
C PHE A 258 13.36 2.51 -14.24
N THR A 259 13.82 1.33 -13.77
CA THR A 259 15.11 1.26 -13.09
C THR A 259 16.26 1.70 -13.97
N ARG A 260 16.28 1.27 -15.24
CA ARG A 260 17.33 1.67 -16.19
C ARG A 260 17.33 3.16 -16.44
N VAL A 261 16.16 3.73 -16.74
CA VAL A 261 16.03 5.16 -17.05
C VAL A 261 16.44 6.00 -15.84
N THR A 262 15.92 5.67 -14.66
CA THR A 262 16.18 6.43 -13.43
C THR A 262 17.63 6.28 -12.95
N THR A 263 18.26 5.12 -13.14
CA THR A 263 19.69 4.93 -12.79
C THR A 263 20.61 5.74 -13.73
N ILE A 264 20.28 5.85 -15.02
CA ILE A 264 21.00 6.76 -15.93
C ILE A 264 20.72 8.21 -15.55
N GLY A 265 19.46 8.53 -15.25
CA GLY A 265 19.04 9.85 -14.80
C GLY A 265 19.77 10.32 -13.56
N SER A 266 20.05 9.43 -12.59
CA SER A 266 20.84 9.79 -11.40
C SER A 266 22.29 10.13 -11.72
N VAL A 267 22.88 9.53 -12.77
CA VAL A 267 24.21 9.93 -13.25
C VAL A 267 24.15 11.33 -13.86
N TYR A 268 23.12 11.63 -14.64
CA TYR A 268 22.93 12.98 -15.19
C TYR A 268 22.73 14.01 -14.08
N ASP A 269 21.90 13.72 -13.08
CA ASP A 269 21.71 14.55 -11.89
C ASP A 269 23.05 14.88 -11.21
N ASP A 270 23.87 13.86 -10.94
CA ASP A 270 25.21 14.04 -10.38
C ASP A 270 26.14 14.87 -11.29
N THR A 271 26.01 14.74 -12.62
CA THR A 271 26.76 15.56 -13.58
C THR A 271 26.37 17.04 -13.48
N TYR A 272 25.08 17.37 -13.43
CA TYR A 272 24.62 18.77 -13.39
C TYR A 272 24.78 19.43 -12.02
N ASP A 273 24.65 18.68 -10.93
CA ASP A 273 24.64 19.24 -9.57
C ASP A 273 26.05 19.57 -9.06
N ALA A 274 27.02 18.69 -9.32
CA ALA A 274 28.33 18.77 -8.66
C ALA A 274 29.55 18.66 -9.57
N TYR A 275 29.42 18.15 -10.79
CA TYR A 275 30.60 17.78 -11.59
C TYR A 275 30.86 18.68 -12.81
N GLY A 276 29.87 18.89 -13.67
CA GLY A 276 30.04 19.61 -14.93
C GLY A 276 30.21 21.11 -14.72
N THR A 277 31.12 21.71 -15.49
CA THR A 277 31.18 23.18 -15.62
C THR A 277 30.01 23.70 -16.46
N ILE A 278 29.66 24.99 -16.34
CA ILE A 278 28.53 25.57 -17.07
C ILE A 278 28.71 25.37 -18.58
N GLU A 279 29.93 25.60 -19.08
CA GLU A 279 30.27 25.45 -20.49
C GLU A 279 30.09 24.00 -20.98
N GLU A 280 30.53 23.01 -20.19
CA GLU A 280 30.34 21.58 -20.52
C GLU A 280 28.87 21.16 -20.49
N LEU A 281 28.09 21.71 -19.54
CA LEU A 281 26.68 21.40 -19.38
C LEU A 281 25.82 22.02 -20.49
N GLU A 282 26.19 23.20 -21.01
CA GLU A 282 25.54 23.79 -22.19
C GLU A 282 25.69 22.90 -23.42
N ASP A 283 26.91 22.42 -23.70
CA ASP A 283 27.18 21.49 -24.80
C ASP A 283 26.45 20.15 -24.61
N PHE A 284 26.46 19.62 -23.39
CA PHE A 284 25.75 18.37 -23.06
C PHE A 284 24.23 18.52 -23.23
N THR A 285 23.65 19.64 -22.77
CA THR A 285 22.22 19.94 -22.95
C THR A 285 21.87 20.05 -24.43
N ALA A 286 22.68 20.75 -25.22
CA ALA A 286 22.50 20.89 -26.65
C ALA A 286 22.56 19.53 -27.38
N ALA A 287 23.42 18.61 -26.93
CA ALA A 287 23.50 17.26 -27.48
C ALA A 287 22.25 16.42 -27.22
N ILE A 288 21.60 16.57 -26.05
CA ILE A 288 20.36 15.85 -25.73
C ILE A 288 19.15 16.39 -26.52
N HIS A 289 19.15 17.68 -26.86
CA HIS A 289 18.07 18.30 -27.64
C HIS A 289 18.14 18.04 -29.16
N ARG A 290 19.26 17.53 -29.66
CA ARG A 290 19.48 17.26 -31.09
C ARG A 290 18.82 15.95 -31.54
#